data_AF-A0A0D2LLT8-F1
#
_entry.id   AF-A0A0D2LLT8-F1
#
_cell.length_a   1.000
_cell.length_b   1.000
_cell.length_c   1.000
_cell.angle_alpha   90.00
_cell.angle_beta   90.00
_cell.angle_gamma   90.00
#
_symmetry.space_group_name_H-M   'P 1'
#
loop_
_entity.id
_entity.type
_entity.pdbx_description
1 polymer ?
#
loop_
_entity_poly.entity_id
_entity_poly.type
_entity_poly.pdbx_seq_one_letter_code
_entity_poly.pdbx_strand_id
1 'polypeptide(L)'
;MYENLSKDPNSLANLDQDLPNYAQHQIPIHSLPQEWLWCESWCGNTTKAKAKTIDLCNNPKTKEPKLQAARRIIAEWPALDAEQEAFTKAAEDRLSREQAAAAEAAAATKAAAPTGASFELLLPLLLLLLPPLLLLPPLLLLPLPPLLSLLLSASAAFPA
;
A
#
# COMPACT_ATOMS: atom_id res chain seq x y z
N MET A 1 -29.02 1.94 10.46
CA MET A 1 -28.76 1.52 11.86
C MET A 1 -27.61 2.32 12.44
N TYR A 2 -26.39 2.18 11.89
CA TYR A 2 -25.22 2.97 12.31
C TYR A 2 -25.50 4.49 12.38
N GLU A 3 -26.00 5.11 11.30
CA GLU A 3 -26.33 6.56 11.24
C GLU A 3 -27.25 7.08 12.36
N ASN A 4 -28.07 6.20 12.97
CA ASN A 4 -28.92 6.59 14.08
C ASN A 4 -28.19 6.45 15.42
N LEU A 5 -27.39 5.39 15.60
CA LEU A 5 -26.64 5.12 16.83
C LEU A 5 -25.43 6.05 16.98
N SER A 6 -24.77 6.42 15.88
CA SER A 6 -23.57 7.28 15.88
C SER A 6 -23.84 8.72 16.32
N LYS A 7 -25.11 9.13 16.42
CA LYS A 7 -25.51 10.47 16.88
C LYS A 7 -25.22 10.69 18.37
N ASP A 8 -25.21 9.63 19.17
CA ASP A 8 -24.80 9.68 20.58
C ASP A 8 -23.40 9.07 20.73
N PRO A 9 -22.40 9.84 21.19
CA PRO A 9 -21.02 9.35 21.32
C PRO A 9 -20.85 8.19 22.32
N ASN A 10 -21.84 7.94 23.19
CA ASN A 10 -21.77 6.85 24.17
C ASN A 10 -22.45 5.56 23.71
N SER A 11 -23.05 5.55 22.51
CA SER A 11 -23.86 4.42 22.04
C SER A 11 -23.04 3.25 21.48
N LEU A 12 -21.82 3.49 20.98
CA LEU A 12 -20.96 2.47 20.37
C LEU A 12 -19.53 2.60 20.91
N ALA A 13 -19.23 1.85 21.98
CA ALA A 13 -17.92 1.90 22.64
C ALA A 13 -16.84 1.19 21.82
N ASN A 14 -17.22 0.10 21.14
CA ASN A 14 -16.38 -0.57 20.17
C ASN A 14 -17.18 -0.90 18.91
N LEU A 15 -17.15 0.02 17.94
CA LEU A 15 -17.99 0.00 16.74
C LEU A 15 -18.00 -1.34 16.01
N ASP A 16 -16.84 -1.95 15.80
CA ASP A 16 -16.68 -3.18 15.03
C ASP A 16 -17.28 -4.42 15.72
N GLN A 17 -17.44 -4.40 17.04
CA GLN A 17 -18.06 -5.46 17.83
C GLN A 17 -19.53 -5.14 18.15
N ASP A 18 -19.80 -3.93 18.62
CA ASP A 18 -21.11 -3.51 19.11
C ASP A 18 -22.14 -3.47 17.98
N LEU A 19 -21.74 -3.02 16.79
CA LEU A 19 -22.67 -2.87 15.68
C LEU A 19 -23.18 -4.22 15.16
N PRO A 20 -22.33 -5.23 14.85
CA PRO A 20 -22.81 -6.58 14.56
C PRO A 20 -23.62 -7.18 15.70
N ASN A 21 -23.19 -7.02 16.95
CA ASN A 21 -23.90 -7.53 18.12
C ASN A 21 -25.31 -6.94 18.26
N TYR A 22 -25.50 -5.65 18.01
CA TYR A 22 -26.82 -5.02 18.01
C TYR A 22 -27.66 -5.50 16.82
N ALA A 23 -27.06 -5.64 15.64
CA ALA A 23 -27.77 -6.00 14.41
C ALA A 23 -28.22 -7.47 14.36
N GLN A 24 -27.73 -8.34 15.25
CA GLN A 24 -27.87 -9.80 15.13
C GLN A 24 -29.32 -10.31 15.04
N HIS A 25 -30.29 -9.55 15.56
CA HIS A 25 -31.73 -9.89 15.47
C HIS A 25 -32.33 -9.61 14.09
N GLN A 26 -31.71 -8.74 13.30
CA GLN A 26 -32.13 -8.37 11.95
C GLN A 26 -31.26 -9.04 10.88
N ILE A 27 -29.97 -9.21 11.17
CA ILE A 27 -28.98 -9.80 10.28
C ILE A 27 -28.41 -11.05 10.96
N PRO A 28 -28.65 -12.26 10.43
CA PRO A 28 -28.18 -13.49 11.05
C PRO A 28 -26.66 -13.52 11.21
N ILE A 29 -26.20 -13.92 12.40
CA ILE A 29 -24.79 -14.19 12.70
C ILE A 29 -24.65 -15.68 13.00
N HIS A 30 -23.78 -16.36 12.27
CA HIS A 30 -23.47 -17.77 12.51
C HIS A 30 -22.28 -17.88 13.47
N SER A 31 -22.50 -18.48 14.64
CA SER A 31 -21.45 -18.69 15.65
C SER A 31 -20.43 -19.73 15.18
N LEU A 32 -19.15 -19.39 15.29
CA LEU A 32 -18.06 -20.34 15.10
C LEU A 32 -17.82 -21.16 16.38
N PRO A 33 -17.32 -22.41 16.28
CA PRO A 33 -16.86 -23.17 17.44
C PRO A 33 -15.79 -22.43 18.26
N GLN A 34 -15.78 -22.62 19.58
CA GLN A 34 -14.88 -21.91 20.50
C GLN A 34 -13.38 -22.06 20.17
N GLU A 35 -12.98 -23.17 19.59
CA GLU A 35 -11.59 -23.42 19.16
C GLU A 35 -11.06 -22.41 18.13
N TRP A 36 -11.94 -21.68 17.44
CA TRP A 36 -11.53 -20.68 16.47
C TRP A 36 -10.93 -19.42 17.07
N LEU A 37 -11.18 -19.12 18.35
CA LEU A 37 -10.66 -17.93 19.02
C LEU A 37 -10.31 -18.23 20.47
N TRP A 38 -9.04 -18.05 20.82
CA TRP A 38 -8.56 -18.14 22.20
C TRP A 38 -7.91 -16.84 22.64
N CYS A 39 -8.14 -16.42 23.89
CA CYS A 39 -7.45 -15.28 24.48
C CYS A 39 -7.24 -15.50 25.98
N GLU A 40 -6.09 -15.09 26.50
CA GLU A 40 -5.65 -15.47 27.85
C GLU A 40 -6.54 -14.91 28.97
N SER A 41 -7.14 -13.73 28.76
CA SER A 41 -7.94 -13.09 29.80
C SER A 41 -9.29 -13.78 30.04
N TRP A 42 -9.83 -14.45 29.03
CA TRP A 42 -11.19 -14.99 29.06
C TRP A 42 -11.27 -16.51 28.83
N CYS A 43 -10.20 -17.14 28.32
CA CYS A 43 -10.13 -18.58 28.09
C CYS A 43 -9.20 -19.27 29.10
N GLY A 44 -9.51 -20.52 29.43
CA GLY A 44 -8.63 -21.35 30.26
C GLY A 44 -7.39 -21.83 29.50
N ASN A 45 -6.26 -22.01 30.20
CA ASN A 45 -5.02 -22.53 29.59
C ASN A 45 -5.18 -23.93 29.00
N THR A 46 -6.10 -24.74 29.53
CA THR A 46 -6.37 -26.10 29.02
C THR A 46 -6.97 -26.11 27.62
N THR A 47 -7.65 -25.03 27.19
CA THR A 47 -8.24 -24.94 25.85
C THR A 47 -7.26 -24.40 24.80
N LYS A 48 -6.14 -23.82 25.22
CA LYS A 48 -5.13 -23.24 24.33
C LYS A 48 -4.57 -24.24 23.32
N ALA A 49 -4.38 -25.50 23.73
CA ALA A 49 -3.87 -26.55 22.86
C ALA A 49 -4.80 -26.89 21.68
N LYS A 50 -6.08 -26.53 21.77
CA LYS A 50 -7.08 -26.71 20.69
C LYS A 50 -7.30 -25.42 19.88
N ALA A 51 -6.69 -24.31 20.27
CA ALA A 51 -6.91 -23.03 19.64
C ALA A 51 -6.36 -23.02 18.21
N LYS A 52 -7.17 -22.55 17.27
CA LYS A 52 -6.79 -22.32 15.87
C LYS A 52 -6.23 -20.92 15.66
N THR A 53 -6.70 -19.96 16.45
CA THR A 53 -6.18 -18.59 16.47
C THR A 53 -6.09 -18.09 17.90
N ILE A 54 -5.15 -17.18 18.15
CA ILE A 54 -4.93 -16.57 19.46
C ILE A 54 -5.05 -15.05 19.28
N ASP A 55 -6.00 -14.44 19.99
CA ASP A 55 -6.07 -12.98 20.12
C ASP A 55 -5.32 -12.52 21.37
N LEU A 56 -4.46 -11.51 21.18
CA LEU A 56 -3.77 -10.81 22.26
C LEU A 56 -4.68 -9.72 22.83
N CYS A 57 -5.76 -10.17 23.46
CA CYS A 57 -6.78 -9.30 24.03
C CYS A 57 -6.23 -8.45 25.18
N ASN A 58 -6.81 -7.27 25.39
CA ASN A 58 -6.46 -6.41 26.52
C ASN A 58 -6.86 -7.06 27.85
N ASN A 59 -5.99 -6.98 28.85
CA ASN A 59 -6.28 -7.44 30.20
C ASN A 59 -6.90 -6.29 31.04
N PRO A 60 -8.04 -6.50 31.72
CA PRO A 60 -8.64 -5.47 32.57
C PRO A 60 -7.89 -5.26 33.90
N LYS A 61 -7.11 -6.25 34.35
CA LYS A 61 -6.37 -6.22 35.63
C LYS A 61 -4.92 -5.76 35.46
N THR A 62 -4.29 -6.06 34.33
CA THR A 62 -2.88 -5.74 34.06
C THR A 62 -2.70 -5.00 32.74
N LYS A 63 -1.61 -4.24 32.60
CA LYS A 63 -1.28 -3.49 31.39
C LYS A 63 0.03 -4.01 30.79
N GLU A 64 0.11 -5.32 30.56
CA GLU A 64 1.23 -5.91 29.83
C GLU A 64 1.23 -5.43 28.37
N PRO A 65 2.36 -4.94 27.82
CA PRO A 65 2.46 -4.59 26.41
C PRO A 65 2.26 -5.81 25.49
N LYS A 66 1.60 -5.62 24.34
CA LYS A 66 1.29 -6.72 23.41
C LYS A 66 2.51 -7.49 22.92
N LEU A 67 3.66 -6.84 22.71
CA LEU A 67 4.90 -7.51 22.29
C LEU A 67 5.44 -8.47 23.38
N GLN A 68 5.33 -8.07 24.64
CA GLN A 68 5.72 -8.92 25.76
C GLN A 68 4.77 -10.11 25.90
N ALA A 69 3.47 -9.85 25.80
CA ALA A 69 2.45 -10.89 25.81
C ALA A 69 2.64 -11.88 24.66
N ALA A 70 2.94 -11.41 23.44
CA ALA A 70 3.19 -12.27 22.27
C ALA A 70 4.32 -13.26 22.52
N ARG A 71 5.48 -12.78 22.99
CA ARG A 71 6.66 -13.63 23.31
C ARG A 71 6.38 -14.66 24.40
N ARG A 72 5.53 -14.33 25.38
CA ARG A 72 5.18 -15.20 26.51
C ARG A 72 4.08 -16.21 26.17
N ILE A 73 3.07 -15.78 25.42
CA ILE A 73 1.88 -16.57 25.11
C ILE A 73 2.13 -17.45 23.88
N ILE A 74 2.80 -16.97 22.84
CA ILE A 74 2.93 -17.66 21.56
C ILE A 74 4.39 -18.12 21.42
N ALA A 75 4.61 -19.43 21.53
CA ALA A 75 5.96 -20.00 21.63
C ALA A 75 6.78 -19.81 20.35
N GLU A 76 6.10 -19.81 19.20
CA GLU A 76 6.68 -19.63 17.87
C GLU A 76 6.94 -18.16 17.52
N TRP A 77 6.37 -17.21 18.26
CA TRP A 77 6.44 -15.79 17.91
C TRP A 77 7.87 -15.25 17.79
N PRO A 78 8.82 -15.53 18.72
CA PRO A 78 10.19 -15.03 18.59
C PRO A 78 10.92 -15.54 17.33
N ALA A 79 10.60 -16.75 16.86
CA ALA A 79 11.20 -17.31 15.66
C ALA A 79 10.64 -16.61 14.39
N LEU A 80 9.33 -16.37 14.36
CA LEU A 80 8.67 -15.65 13.26
C LEU A 80 9.12 -14.19 13.18
N ASP A 81 9.28 -13.53 14.34
CA ASP A 81 9.83 -12.16 14.45
C ASP A 81 11.25 -12.10 13.85
N ALA A 82 12.12 -13.04 14.24
CA ALA A 82 13.48 -13.12 13.72
C ALA A 82 13.55 -13.44 12.21
N GLU A 83 12.67 -14.31 11.71
CA GLU A 83 12.55 -14.59 10.28
C GLU A 83 12.15 -13.34 9.48
N GLN A 84 11.15 -12.60 9.99
CA GLN A 84 10.70 -11.35 9.39
C GLN A 84 11.81 -10.30 9.38
N GLU A 85 12.55 -10.12 10.48
CA GLU A 85 13.67 -9.20 10.55
C GLU A 85 14.77 -9.55 9.52
N ALA A 86 15.13 -10.83 9.42
CA ALA A 86 16.13 -11.29 8.46
C ALA A 86 15.69 -11.07 7.00
N PHE A 87 14.42 -11.33 6.70
CA PHE A 87 13.85 -11.09 5.38
C PHE A 87 13.84 -9.60 5.03
N THR A 88 13.38 -8.74 5.95
CA THR A 88 13.36 -7.28 5.75
C THR A 88 14.76 -6.76 5.45
N LYS A 89 15.76 -7.17 6.23
CA LYS A 89 17.16 -6.78 6.01
C LYS A 89 17.67 -7.21 4.63
N ALA A 90 17.39 -8.45 4.21
CA ALA A 90 17.80 -8.94 2.90
C ALA A 90 17.15 -8.16 1.74
N ALA A 91 15.87 -7.76 1.91
CA ALA A 91 15.15 -6.95 0.94
C ALA A 91 15.72 -5.54 0.84
N GLU A 92 16.00 -4.90 1.98
CA GLU A 92 16.62 -3.56 2.04
C GLU A 92 18.00 -3.56 1.37
N ASP A 93 18.86 -4.53 1.71
CA ASP A 93 20.20 -4.68 1.11
C ASP A 93 20.13 -4.83 -0.42
N ARG A 94 19.14 -5.59 -0.91
CA ARG A 94 18.92 -5.76 -2.36
C ARG A 94 18.48 -4.46 -3.01
N LEU A 95 17.52 -3.75 -2.43
CA LEU A 95 17.05 -2.46 -2.94
C LEU A 95 18.18 -1.43 -2.99
N SER A 96 19.01 -1.36 -1.95
CA SER A 96 20.17 -0.46 -1.93
C SER A 96 21.19 -0.78 -3.01
N ARG A 97 21.46 -2.07 -3.28
CA ARG A 97 22.35 -2.47 -4.39
C ARG A 97 21.78 -2.13 -5.75
N GLU A 98 20.49 -2.37 -5.97
CA GLU A 98 19.80 -2.02 -7.22
C GLU A 98 19.81 -0.50 -7.45
N GLN A 99 19.56 0.29 -6.40
CA GLN A 99 19.63 1.75 -6.45
C GLN A 99 21.05 2.26 -6.76
N ALA A 100 22.07 1.68 -6.12
CA ALA A 100 23.46 2.05 -6.37
C ALA A 100 23.88 1.73 -7.82
N ALA A 101 23.53 0.54 -8.33
CA ALA A 101 23.81 0.16 -9.71
C ALA A 101 23.07 1.06 -10.72
N ALA A 102 21.82 1.42 -10.44
CA ALA A 102 21.06 2.34 -11.27
C ALA A 102 21.65 3.76 -11.27
N ALA A 103 22.10 4.24 -10.10
CA ALA A 103 22.76 5.54 -9.97
C ALA A 103 24.10 5.58 -10.74
N GLU A 104 24.88 4.51 -10.67
CA GLU A 104 26.13 4.37 -11.43
C GLU A 104 25.87 4.33 -12.94
N ALA A 105 24.89 3.55 -13.40
CA ALA A 105 24.50 3.50 -14.81
C ALA A 105 24.01 4.87 -15.33
N ALA A 106 23.23 5.60 -14.53
CA ALA A 106 22.78 6.95 -14.86
C ALA A 106 23.97 7.93 -14.94
N ALA A 107 24.94 7.84 -14.03
CA ALA A 107 26.15 8.66 -14.05
C ALA A 107 27.01 8.37 -15.29
N ALA A 108 27.20 7.10 -15.65
CA ALA A 108 27.95 6.69 -16.83
C ALA A 108 27.28 7.17 -18.14
N THR A 109 25.94 7.10 -18.22
CA THR A 109 25.19 7.61 -19.38
C THR A 109 25.33 9.12 -19.53
N LYS A 110 25.34 9.86 -18.40
CA LYS A 110 25.53 11.31 -18.40
C LYS A 110 26.96 11.72 -18.81
N ALA A 111 27.95 10.90 -18.48
CA ALA A 111 29.34 11.11 -18.88
C ALA A 111 29.61 10.76 -20.36
N ALA A 112 28.81 9.85 -20.94
CA ALA A 112 28.94 9.43 -22.34
C ALA A 112 28.13 10.30 -23.33
N ALA A 113 27.44 11.34 -22.88
CA ALA A 113 26.75 12.27 -23.77
C ALA A 113 27.76 12.94 -24.71
N PRO A 114 27.63 12.79 -26.04
CA PRO A 114 28.58 13.40 -26.97
C PRO A 114 28.46 14.92 -26.84
N THR A 115 29.52 15.55 -26.32
CA THR A 115 29.71 17.00 -26.42
C THR A 115 29.95 17.33 -27.90
N GLY A 116 28.87 17.53 -28.64
CA GLY A 116 28.90 17.98 -30.03
C GLY A 116 28.64 16.89 -31.06
N ALA A 117 27.38 16.66 -31.40
CA ALA A 117 27.00 16.22 -32.73
C ALA A 117 26.20 17.36 -33.37
N SER A 118 26.80 18.00 -34.38
CA SER A 118 26.24 19.14 -35.11
C SER A 118 24.83 18.83 -35.63
N PHE A 119 23.85 19.54 -35.08
CA PHE A 119 22.42 19.46 -35.40
C PHE A 119 22.07 19.82 -36.86
N GLU A 120 23.05 20.33 -37.62
CA GLU A 120 22.90 20.88 -38.97
C GLU A 120 22.65 19.86 -40.09
N LEU A 121 22.81 18.55 -39.86
CA LEU A 121 22.69 17.52 -40.93
C LEU A 121 21.44 16.63 -40.86
N LEU A 122 20.67 16.67 -39.76
CA LEU A 122 19.49 15.80 -39.61
C LEU A 122 18.20 16.40 -40.20
N LEU A 123 18.09 17.73 -40.26
CA LEU A 123 16.90 18.42 -40.74
C LEU A 123 16.57 18.17 -42.23
N PRO A 124 17.54 18.15 -43.17
CA PRO A 124 17.21 17.93 -44.58
C PRO A 124 16.81 16.48 -44.90
N LEU A 125 17.25 15.50 -44.11
CA LEU A 125 16.94 14.09 -44.34
C LEU A 125 15.51 13.73 -43.90
N LEU A 126 14.98 14.41 -42.87
CA LEU A 126 13.63 14.20 -42.36
C LEU A 126 12.55 14.73 -43.32
N LEU A 127 12.83 15.85 -44.00
CA LEU A 127 11.94 16.45 -44.99
C LEU A 127 11.76 15.63 -46.28
N LEU A 128 12.70 14.72 -46.59
CA LEU A 128 12.65 13.84 -47.76
C LEU A 128 11.82 12.56 -47.54
N LEU A 129 11.48 12.23 -46.30
CA LEU A 129 10.75 11.01 -45.93
C LEU A 129 9.27 11.24 -45.59
N LEU A 130 8.79 12.49 -45.58
CA LEU A 130 7.37 12.80 -45.40
C LEU A 130 6.64 12.72 -46.76
N PRO A 131 5.71 11.75 -46.96
CA PRO A 131 4.87 11.72 -48.15
C PRO A 131 3.94 12.94 -48.19
N PRO A 132 3.51 13.41 -49.37
CA PRO A 132 2.73 14.63 -49.52
C PRO A 132 1.30 14.37 -49.04
N LEU A 133 1.04 14.57 -47.75
CA LEU A 133 -0.30 14.56 -47.17
C LEU A 133 -0.98 15.95 -47.32
N LEU A 134 -0.89 16.54 -48.51
CA LEU A 134 -1.55 17.80 -48.85
C LEU A 134 -2.49 17.58 -50.04
N LEU A 135 -3.57 16.79 -49.83
CA LEU A 135 -4.73 16.75 -50.74
C LEU A 135 -5.92 15.99 -50.11
N LEU A 136 -6.36 16.35 -48.90
CA LEU A 136 -7.70 15.99 -48.41
C LEU A 136 -8.49 17.22 -47.92
N PRO A 137 -9.79 17.31 -48.26
CA PRO A 137 -10.65 18.47 -47.98
C PRO A 137 -11.09 18.54 -46.50
N PRO A 138 -11.62 19.69 -46.03
CA PRO A 138 -11.91 19.91 -44.63
C PRO A 138 -13.24 19.25 -44.25
N LEU A 139 -13.20 18.03 -43.74
CA LEU A 139 -14.35 17.43 -43.05
C LEU A 139 -13.88 16.55 -41.91
N LEU A 140 -13.79 17.18 -40.73
CA LEU A 140 -14.38 16.77 -39.45
C LEU A 140 -13.66 17.53 -38.33
N LEU A 141 -14.23 18.66 -37.91
CA LEU A 141 -14.00 19.18 -36.56
C LEU A 141 -14.71 18.23 -35.58
N LEU A 142 -13.96 17.34 -34.94
CA LEU A 142 -14.34 16.75 -33.66
C LEU A 142 -13.45 17.38 -32.59
N PRO A 143 -14.01 17.88 -31.47
CA PRO A 143 -13.21 18.47 -30.39
C PRO A 143 -12.43 17.37 -29.66
N LEU A 144 -11.11 17.54 -29.57
CA LEU A 144 -10.23 16.71 -28.74
C LEU A 144 -10.46 17.05 -27.24
N PRO A 145 -10.49 16.07 -26.32
CA PRO A 145 -10.68 16.33 -24.89
C PRO A 145 -9.47 17.04 -24.26
N PRO A 146 -9.63 17.67 -23.07
CA PRO A 146 -8.67 18.61 -22.52
C PRO A 146 -7.51 17.89 -21.81
N LEU A 147 -6.59 17.32 -22.58
CA LEU A 147 -5.32 16.77 -22.04
C LEU A 147 -4.16 17.75 -22.19
N LEU A 148 -4.30 18.80 -23.00
CA LEU A 148 -3.23 19.78 -23.23
C LEU A 148 -3.13 20.88 -22.14
N SER A 149 -4.16 21.05 -21.32
CA SER A 149 -4.14 22.04 -20.22
C SER A 149 -3.37 21.56 -18.98
N LEU A 150 -3.21 20.24 -18.81
CA LEU A 150 -2.50 19.65 -17.66
C LEU A 150 -0.97 19.71 -17.81
N LEU A 151 -0.46 19.70 -19.03
CA LEU A 151 1.00 19.74 -19.28
C LEU A 151 1.58 21.15 -19.14
N LEU A 152 0.77 22.20 -19.31
CA LEU A 152 1.25 23.58 -19.25
C LEU A 152 1.25 24.17 -17.83
N SER A 153 0.61 23.52 -16.86
CA SER A 153 0.56 23.97 -15.46
C SER A 153 1.65 23.34 -14.57
N ALA A 154 2.34 22.30 -15.03
CA ALA A 154 3.39 21.64 -14.24
C ALA A 154 4.77 22.34 -14.29
N SER A 155 4.97 23.34 -15.16
CA SER A 155 6.27 24.01 -15.31
C SER A 155 6.42 25.31 -14.49
N ALA A 156 5.44 25.67 -13.67
CA ALA A 156 5.40 26.93 -12.93
C ALA A 156 5.25 26.73 -11.41
N ALA A 157 6.02 25.84 -10.80
CA ALA A 157 6.10 25.73 -9.35
C ALA A 157 7.46 25.21 -8.88
N PHE A 158 8.51 26.05 -8.98
CA PHE A 158 9.67 26.00 -8.08
C PHE A 158 10.40 27.36 -8.14
N PRO A 159 10.29 28.22 -7.12
CA PRO A 159 11.36 29.14 -6.76
C PRO A 159 12.18 28.59 -5.58
N ALA A 160 13.38 29.15 -5.48
CA ALA A 160 14.47 28.85 -4.56
C ALA A 160 14.18 29.13 -3.08
#